data_AF-A0A7W4WEK9-F1
#
_entry.id   AF-A0A7W4WEK9-F1
#
_cell.length_a   1.000
_cell.length_b   1.000
_cell.length_c   1.000
_cell.angle_alpha   90.00
_cell.angle_beta   90.00
_cell.angle_gamma   90.00
#
_symmetry.space_group_name_H-M   'P 1'
#
loop_
_entity.id
_entity.type
_entity.pdbx_description
1 polymer ?
#
loop_
_entity_poly.entity_id
_entity_poly.type
_entity_poly.pdbx_seq_one_letter_code
_entity_poly.pdbx_strand_id
1 'polypeptide(L)'
;MSSEQPLTVVISATKALEKWLGREIPRMPSPDGKRIGTQPLVTDSKTVSWQCHVIENKPGSGLYTAIAVEAHSRYTILIPFEGRASLKEFWAALEKHWSEQLVHHMRESGFIEKAQARKVFEKFLHSPLKVHCYRNTDLSVNGHVTDAEQWAKESFEQYGIDRFDREEACGLGMHINQMFKRAKNPEGVQETFYPVPRFLADGLYRFTRGLATADFPGTPRGDYPNPYGGVEGEADCTVSAHGDVSGGEDDPGSTQMPDSDALCAEELDFLARMLRHYGNSKSVASISELDGFLTAIVSGPEAVVPSRWFPLLWGGAGLEPEWESGGDMRRFLALLLRHRNHIADTLMERPDDYRAIFLPVEVEARGRYLVEDWCAGYTRALAISASAWQKLPQAEQDELGIITAFSSPENFQNLPDQDRGFQRRLAGSVEAAACTLHAYWLARRSAQAPLPAREPAVAAPKVGRNDPCPCGSGRKHKKCCLH
;
A
#
# COMPACT_ATOMS: atom_id res chain seq x y z
N MET A 1 -17.42 -1.42 -36.16
CA MET A 1 -16.29 -2.14 -35.56
C MET A 1 -15.21 -1.11 -35.28
N SER A 2 -15.21 -0.49 -34.09
CA SER A 2 -14.15 0.45 -33.71
C SER A 2 -12.88 -0.36 -33.44
N SER A 3 -11.81 -0.12 -34.20
CA SER A 3 -10.52 -0.78 -33.98
C SER A 3 -9.90 -0.19 -32.71
N GLU A 4 -10.04 -0.87 -31.58
CA GLU A 4 -9.31 -0.50 -30.36
C GLU A 4 -7.81 -0.52 -30.67
N GLN A 5 -7.14 0.63 -30.45
CA GLN A 5 -5.69 0.72 -30.61
C GLN A 5 -5.01 -0.21 -29.59
N PRO A 6 -3.92 -0.91 -29.97
CA PRO A 6 -3.25 -1.83 -29.08
C PRO A 6 -2.63 -1.10 -27.88
N LEU A 7 -2.77 -1.69 -26.70
CA LEU A 7 -2.12 -1.21 -25.48
C LEU A 7 -0.61 -1.37 -25.63
N THR A 8 0.13 -0.27 -25.48
CA THR A 8 1.59 -0.30 -25.55
C THR A 8 2.13 -0.80 -24.21
N VAL A 9 2.98 -1.82 -24.24
CA VAL A 9 3.69 -2.30 -23.05
C VAL A 9 5.18 -2.07 -23.22
N VAL A 10 5.82 -1.41 -22.26
CA VAL A 10 7.26 -1.13 -22.26
C VAL A 10 7.95 -1.96 -21.19
N ILE A 11 8.82 -2.86 -21.61
CA ILE A 11 9.75 -3.58 -20.73
C ILE A 11 11.07 -2.79 -20.69
N SER A 12 11.30 -2.11 -19.57
CA SER A 12 12.57 -1.42 -19.27
C SER A 12 13.50 -2.43 -18.58
N ALA A 13 14.37 -3.06 -19.37
CA ALA A 13 15.29 -4.08 -18.91
C ALA A 13 16.58 -3.43 -18.36
N THR A 14 16.92 -3.76 -17.11
CA THR A 14 18.26 -3.48 -16.58
C THR A 14 19.33 -4.29 -17.34
N LYS A 15 20.60 -3.90 -17.19
CA LYS A 15 21.75 -4.63 -17.78
C LYS A 15 21.84 -6.08 -17.28
N ALA A 16 21.45 -6.34 -16.04
CA ALA A 16 21.42 -7.70 -15.49
C ALA A 16 20.39 -8.56 -16.24
N LEU A 17 19.19 -8.03 -16.47
CA LEU A 17 18.14 -8.71 -17.22
C LEU A 17 18.55 -8.95 -18.67
N GLU A 18 19.12 -7.96 -19.36
CA GLU A 18 19.65 -8.12 -20.72
C GLU A 18 20.67 -9.29 -20.81
N LYS A 19 21.64 -9.32 -19.89
CA LYS A 19 22.67 -10.36 -19.84
C LYS A 19 22.07 -11.74 -19.58
N TRP A 20 21.09 -11.83 -18.69
CA TRP A 20 20.40 -13.08 -18.36
C TRP A 20 19.56 -13.60 -19.52
N LEU A 21 18.85 -12.71 -20.23
CA LEU A 21 18.07 -13.03 -21.43
C LEU A 21 18.94 -13.45 -22.63
N GLY A 22 20.26 -13.23 -22.57
CA GLY A 22 21.22 -13.70 -23.58
C GLY A 22 21.07 -13.03 -24.95
N ARG A 23 20.51 -11.82 -25.00
CA ARG A 23 20.32 -11.06 -26.25
C ARG A 23 20.63 -9.59 -26.07
N GLU A 24 21.07 -8.93 -27.14
CA GLU A 24 21.22 -7.48 -27.16
C GLU A 24 19.84 -6.81 -27.23
N ILE A 25 19.64 -5.80 -26.39
CA ILE A 25 18.38 -5.03 -26.31
C ILE A 25 18.69 -3.57 -26.64
N PRO A 26 17.95 -2.94 -27.58
CA PRO A 26 18.20 -1.55 -27.95
C PRO A 26 18.04 -0.65 -26.73
N ARG A 27 18.92 0.35 -26.58
CA ARG A 27 18.78 1.34 -25.51
C ARG A 27 17.54 2.18 -25.73
N MET A 28 16.87 2.56 -24.64
CA MET A 28 15.79 3.54 -24.72
C MET A 28 16.37 4.88 -25.22
N PRO A 29 15.84 5.44 -26.33
CA PRO A 29 16.32 6.70 -26.87
C PRO A 29 16.07 7.84 -25.89
N SER A 30 16.92 8.87 -25.93
CA SER A 30 16.68 10.10 -25.17
C SER A 30 16.25 11.23 -26.10
N PRO A 31 15.19 11.99 -25.76
CA PRO A 31 14.78 13.17 -26.53
C PRO A 31 15.90 14.23 -26.68
N ASP A 32 16.77 14.37 -25.67
CA ASP A 32 17.85 15.36 -25.64
C ASP A 32 19.23 14.80 -26.05
N GLY A 33 19.29 13.53 -26.45
CA GLY A 33 20.52 12.80 -26.77
C GLY A 33 21.44 12.49 -25.57
N LYS A 34 21.10 12.92 -24.35
CA LYS A 34 21.83 12.65 -23.10
C LYS A 34 21.12 11.54 -22.31
N ARG A 35 21.78 10.88 -21.34
CA ARG A 35 21.13 9.87 -20.46
C ARG A 35 20.42 8.72 -21.21
N ILE A 36 20.90 8.35 -22.40
CA ILE A 36 20.35 7.23 -23.19
C ILE A 36 20.30 5.97 -22.32
N GLY A 37 19.16 5.27 -22.26
CA GLY A 37 18.99 4.10 -21.39
C GLY A 37 18.98 4.39 -19.88
N THR A 38 18.74 5.63 -19.47
CA THR A 38 18.35 6.00 -18.09
C THR A 38 17.22 7.05 -18.14
N GLN A 39 16.18 6.74 -18.89
CA GLN A 39 15.03 7.60 -19.13
C GLN A 39 13.91 7.28 -18.13
N PRO A 40 13.16 8.29 -17.66
CA PRO A 40 11.94 8.07 -16.89
C PRO A 40 10.91 7.25 -17.67
N LEU A 41 10.26 6.32 -16.97
CA LEU A 41 9.17 5.53 -17.50
C LEU A 41 7.85 6.23 -17.23
N VAL A 42 6.94 6.08 -18.19
CA VAL A 42 5.58 6.63 -18.10
C VAL A 42 4.59 5.48 -18.24
N THR A 43 3.60 5.47 -17.35
CA THR A 43 2.38 4.69 -17.51
C THR A 43 1.22 5.68 -17.54
N ASP A 44 0.39 5.58 -18.57
CA ASP A 44 -0.74 6.46 -18.87
C ASP A 44 -1.90 5.66 -19.48
N SER A 45 -2.96 6.30 -19.98
CA SER A 45 -4.11 5.58 -20.55
C SER A 45 -3.77 4.63 -21.71
N LYS A 46 -2.66 4.84 -22.43
CA LYS A 46 -2.26 4.08 -23.62
C LYS A 46 -1.02 3.21 -23.45
N THR A 47 -0.28 3.41 -22.36
CA THR A 47 1.03 2.77 -22.12
C THR A 47 1.11 2.21 -20.71
N VAL A 48 1.62 0.99 -20.56
CA VAL A 48 2.05 0.42 -19.28
C VAL A 48 3.54 0.13 -19.34
N SER A 49 4.31 0.69 -18.42
CA SER A 49 5.76 0.51 -18.34
C SER A 49 6.18 -0.28 -17.10
N TRP A 50 7.10 -1.22 -17.28
CA TRP A 50 7.67 -2.04 -16.22
C TRP A 50 9.18 -1.87 -16.16
N GLN A 51 9.73 -1.53 -15.00
CA GLN A 51 11.16 -1.66 -14.73
C GLN A 51 11.45 -3.08 -14.29
N CYS A 52 12.23 -3.81 -15.09
CA CYS A 52 12.49 -5.23 -14.90
C CYS A 52 13.96 -5.52 -14.60
N HIS A 53 14.18 -6.36 -13.60
CA HIS A 53 15.48 -6.83 -13.12
C HIS A 53 15.46 -8.34 -12.89
N VAL A 54 16.64 -8.91 -12.71
CA VAL A 54 16.79 -10.32 -12.35
C VAL A 54 17.99 -10.48 -11.44
N ILE A 55 17.81 -11.30 -10.41
CA ILE A 55 18.88 -11.74 -9.53
C ILE A 55 19.09 -13.23 -9.69
N GLU A 56 20.34 -13.66 -9.57
CA GLU A 56 20.64 -15.07 -9.29
C GLU A 56 20.52 -15.25 -7.79
N ASN A 57 19.65 -16.17 -7.34
CA ASN A 57 19.28 -16.30 -5.93
C ASN A 57 20.51 -16.61 -5.06
N LYS A 58 21.42 -17.42 -5.61
CA LYS A 58 22.75 -17.70 -5.05
C LYS A 58 23.77 -17.77 -6.19
N PRO A 59 24.98 -17.23 -6.05
CA PRO A 59 25.98 -17.25 -7.11
C PRO A 59 26.24 -18.67 -7.65
N GLY A 60 26.01 -18.87 -8.95
CA GLY A 60 26.21 -20.16 -9.61
C GLY A 60 25.14 -21.22 -9.37
N SER A 61 24.04 -20.91 -8.68
CA SER A 61 22.95 -21.88 -8.46
C SER A 61 22.17 -22.18 -9.73
N GLY A 62 22.19 -21.27 -10.72
CA GLY A 62 21.30 -21.35 -11.87
C GLY A 62 19.83 -21.13 -11.54
N LEU A 63 19.50 -20.71 -10.32
CA LEU A 63 18.15 -20.34 -9.87
C LEU A 63 18.04 -18.82 -9.83
N TYR A 64 16.98 -18.29 -10.42
CA TYR A 64 16.83 -16.85 -10.61
C TYR A 64 15.47 -16.36 -10.10
N THR A 65 15.42 -15.10 -9.71
CA THR A 65 14.17 -14.38 -9.43
C THR A 65 14.15 -13.11 -10.25
N ALA A 66 13.19 -13.01 -11.16
CA ALA A 66 12.93 -11.78 -11.88
C ALA A 66 12.02 -10.87 -11.04
N ILE A 67 12.31 -9.58 -11.08
CA ILE A 67 11.62 -8.53 -10.32
C ILE A 67 11.08 -7.54 -11.35
N ALA A 68 9.77 -7.33 -11.36
CA ALA A 68 9.12 -6.36 -12.23
C ALA A 68 8.36 -5.34 -11.39
N VAL A 69 8.68 -4.06 -11.53
CA VAL A 69 8.01 -2.96 -10.83
C VAL A 69 7.32 -2.06 -11.85
N GLU A 70 6.01 -1.88 -11.70
CA GLU A 70 5.20 -1.05 -12.59
C GLU A 70 5.47 0.45 -12.35
N ALA A 71 5.55 1.22 -13.44
CA ALA A 71 6.06 2.58 -13.45
C ALA A 71 5.12 3.66 -12.89
N HIS A 72 3.86 3.39 -12.58
CA HIS A 72 2.98 4.36 -11.93
C HIS A 72 2.56 3.92 -10.52
N SER A 73 2.09 2.68 -10.41
CA SER A 73 1.64 2.05 -9.17
C SER A 73 2.79 1.61 -8.26
N ARG A 74 4.01 1.41 -8.79
CA ARG A 74 5.12 0.74 -8.07
C ARG A 74 4.77 -0.68 -7.61
N TYR A 75 3.75 -1.27 -8.21
CA TYR A 75 3.37 -2.64 -7.92
C TYR A 75 4.47 -3.60 -8.36
N THR A 76 4.90 -4.44 -7.44
CA THR A 76 6.05 -5.33 -7.56
C THR A 76 5.60 -6.76 -7.76
N ILE A 77 6.12 -7.41 -8.80
CA ILE A 77 5.90 -8.83 -9.08
C ILE A 77 7.26 -9.54 -9.02
N LEU A 78 7.30 -10.63 -8.24
CA LEU A 78 8.45 -11.55 -8.15
C LEU A 78 8.12 -12.81 -8.94
N ILE A 79 9.05 -13.26 -9.78
CA ILE A 79 8.84 -14.42 -10.67
C ILE A 79 10.06 -15.34 -10.58
N PRO A 80 9.92 -16.54 -9.99
CA PRO A 80 11.02 -17.50 -9.93
C PRO A 80 11.25 -18.18 -11.29
N PHE A 81 12.52 -18.43 -11.63
CA PHE A 81 12.95 -19.13 -12.84
C PHE A 81 14.02 -20.18 -12.53
N GLU A 82 13.93 -21.32 -13.21
CA GLU A 82 15.00 -22.30 -13.30
C GLU A 82 15.81 -22.04 -14.57
N GLY A 83 17.07 -21.65 -14.42
CA GLY A 83 17.94 -21.31 -15.53
C GLY A 83 17.64 -19.96 -16.18
N ARG A 84 18.20 -19.76 -17.37
CA ARG A 84 18.00 -18.54 -18.18
C ARG A 84 16.73 -18.65 -19.00
N ALA A 85 16.02 -17.54 -19.18
CA ALA A 85 14.85 -17.47 -20.04
C ALA A 85 15.11 -16.60 -21.29
N SER A 86 14.42 -16.89 -22.38
CA SER A 86 14.28 -15.97 -23.52
C SER A 86 13.37 -14.80 -23.18
N LEU A 87 13.43 -13.70 -23.96
CA LEU A 87 12.50 -12.57 -23.77
C LEU A 87 11.03 -13.02 -23.87
N LYS A 88 10.74 -13.99 -24.75
CA LYS A 88 9.39 -14.52 -24.94
C LYS A 88 8.89 -15.24 -23.69
N GLU A 89 9.73 -16.07 -23.07
CA GLU A 89 9.38 -16.79 -21.83
C GLU A 89 9.26 -15.83 -20.64
N PHE A 90 10.18 -14.88 -20.51
CA PHE A 90 10.10 -13.84 -19.48
C PHE A 90 8.79 -13.04 -19.60
N TRP A 91 8.48 -12.57 -20.82
CA TRP A 91 7.26 -11.82 -21.07
C TRP A 91 6.00 -12.64 -20.76
N ALA A 92 5.92 -13.87 -21.25
CA ALA A 92 4.78 -14.75 -20.98
C ALA A 92 4.58 -14.98 -19.48
N ALA A 93 5.66 -15.10 -18.70
CA ALA A 93 5.59 -15.22 -17.25
C ALA A 93 5.11 -13.92 -16.60
N LEU A 94 5.64 -12.75 -17.00
CA LEU A 94 5.22 -11.45 -16.47
C LEU A 94 3.74 -11.17 -16.78
N GLU A 95 3.32 -11.40 -18.01
CA GLU A 95 1.93 -11.23 -18.46
C GLU A 95 0.97 -12.12 -17.65
N LYS A 96 1.34 -13.39 -17.43
CA LYS A 96 0.58 -14.31 -16.60
C LYS A 96 0.43 -13.79 -15.16
N HIS A 97 1.54 -13.45 -14.49
CA HIS A 97 1.48 -12.98 -13.09
C HIS A 97 0.77 -11.63 -12.96
N TRP A 98 0.94 -10.74 -13.94
CA TRP A 98 0.21 -9.47 -14.00
C TRP A 98 -1.30 -9.72 -14.02
N SER A 99 -1.80 -10.52 -14.97
CA SER A 99 -3.23 -10.82 -15.07
C SER A 99 -3.78 -11.53 -13.83
N GLU A 100 -3.06 -12.52 -13.30
CA GLU A 100 -3.49 -13.30 -12.13
C GLU A 100 -3.60 -12.45 -10.86
N GLN A 101 -2.57 -11.64 -10.58
CA GLN A 101 -2.58 -10.79 -9.38
C GLN A 101 -3.59 -9.66 -9.52
N LEU A 102 -3.79 -9.13 -10.73
CA LEU A 102 -4.81 -8.12 -10.96
C LEU A 102 -6.22 -8.67 -10.70
N VAL A 103 -6.55 -9.83 -11.27
CA VAL A 103 -7.86 -10.46 -11.05
C VAL A 103 -8.04 -10.87 -9.59
N HIS A 104 -6.97 -11.30 -8.91
CA HIS A 104 -7.00 -11.55 -7.47
C HIS A 104 -7.42 -10.29 -6.70
N HIS A 105 -6.75 -9.16 -6.91
CA HIS A 105 -7.09 -7.90 -6.23
C HIS A 105 -8.51 -7.42 -6.54
N MET A 106 -8.94 -7.50 -7.81
CA MET A 106 -10.31 -7.11 -8.20
C MET A 106 -11.39 -7.92 -7.50
N ARG A 107 -11.13 -9.22 -7.26
CA ARG A 107 -12.04 -10.11 -6.56
C ARG A 107 -12.02 -9.87 -5.05
N GLU A 108 -10.83 -9.77 -4.46
CA GLU A 108 -10.68 -9.52 -3.02
C GLU A 108 -11.26 -8.17 -2.61
N SER A 109 -11.20 -7.17 -3.49
CA SER A 109 -11.79 -5.85 -3.26
C SER A 109 -13.28 -5.75 -3.58
N GLY A 110 -13.89 -6.80 -4.16
CA GLY A 110 -15.30 -6.81 -4.55
C GLY A 110 -15.67 -5.96 -5.78
N PHE A 111 -14.70 -5.44 -6.54
CA PHE A 111 -15.00 -4.66 -7.76
C PHE A 111 -15.47 -5.55 -8.91
N ILE A 112 -15.18 -6.85 -8.86
CA ILE A 112 -15.77 -7.82 -9.79
C ILE A 112 -16.34 -9.00 -9.02
N GLU A 113 -17.47 -9.50 -9.48
CA GLU A 113 -18.04 -10.74 -8.98
C GLU A 113 -17.19 -11.95 -9.37
N LYS A 114 -17.30 -13.04 -8.59
CA LYS A 114 -16.61 -14.31 -8.90
C LYS A 114 -16.94 -14.83 -10.31
N ALA A 115 -18.17 -14.61 -10.79
CA ALA A 115 -18.60 -15.00 -12.12
C ALA A 115 -18.00 -14.13 -13.25
N GLN A 116 -17.60 -12.89 -12.93
CA GLN A 116 -16.99 -11.96 -13.87
C GLN A 116 -15.47 -12.20 -14.04
N ALA A 117 -14.81 -12.82 -13.07
CA ALA A 117 -13.36 -13.07 -13.11
C ALA A 117 -12.87 -13.75 -14.40
N ARG A 118 -13.61 -14.75 -14.89
CA ARG A 118 -13.30 -15.41 -16.17
C ARG A 118 -13.38 -14.45 -17.35
N LYS A 119 -14.39 -13.58 -17.38
CA LYS A 119 -14.56 -12.56 -18.43
C LYS A 119 -13.43 -11.53 -18.41
N VAL A 120 -12.94 -11.16 -17.23
CA VAL A 120 -11.78 -10.26 -17.11
C VAL A 120 -10.51 -10.91 -17.66
N PHE A 121 -10.25 -12.17 -17.30
CA PHE A 121 -9.14 -12.93 -17.89
C PHE A 121 -9.26 -13.03 -19.41
N GLU A 122 -10.44 -13.35 -19.93
CA GLU A 122 -10.69 -13.39 -21.37
C GLU A 122 -10.44 -12.01 -22.02
N LYS A 123 -10.94 -10.91 -21.43
CA LYS A 123 -10.67 -9.55 -21.93
C LYS A 123 -9.18 -9.21 -21.93
N PHE A 124 -8.46 -9.55 -20.86
CA PHE A 124 -7.02 -9.34 -20.79
C PHE A 124 -6.28 -10.12 -21.89
N LEU A 125 -6.55 -11.42 -22.03
CA LEU A 125 -5.88 -12.29 -23.01
C LEU A 125 -6.18 -11.90 -24.47
N HIS A 126 -7.37 -11.35 -24.74
CA HIS A 126 -7.75 -10.87 -26.07
C HIS A 126 -7.39 -9.40 -26.31
N SER A 127 -6.89 -8.68 -25.29
CA SER A 127 -6.44 -7.31 -25.45
C SER A 127 -5.19 -7.29 -26.34
N PRO A 128 -5.19 -6.55 -27.46
CA PRO A 128 -4.03 -6.48 -28.32
C PRO A 128 -2.90 -5.72 -27.61
N LEU A 129 -1.86 -6.45 -27.16
CA LEU A 129 -0.68 -5.87 -26.49
C LEU A 129 0.46 -5.68 -27.50
N LYS A 130 0.96 -4.44 -27.60
CA LYS A 130 2.16 -4.11 -28.39
C LYS A 130 3.36 -3.97 -27.46
N VAL A 131 4.16 -5.01 -27.36
CA VAL A 131 5.29 -5.08 -26.42
C VAL A 131 6.57 -4.54 -27.05
N HIS A 132 7.17 -3.56 -26.38
CA HIS A 132 8.48 -3.01 -26.67
C HIS A 132 9.44 -3.32 -25.53
N CYS A 133 10.68 -3.69 -25.84
CA CYS A 133 11.70 -3.97 -24.84
C CYS A 133 12.93 -3.10 -25.10
N TYR A 134 13.36 -2.38 -24.08
CA TYR A 134 14.50 -1.46 -24.13
C TYR A 134 15.44 -1.71 -22.97
N ARG A 135 16.75 -1.58 -23.22
CA ARG A 135 17.72 -1.47 -22.15
C ARG A 135 17.61 -0.08 -21.52
N ASN A 136 17.12 -0.03 -20.29
CA ASN A 136 16.85 1.21 -19.57
C ASN A 136 16.86 1.00 -18.04
N THR A 137 17.28 2.03 -17.31
CA THR A 137 17.17 2.09 -15.85
C THR A 137 16.60 3.44 -15.45
N ASP A 138 15.31 3.47 -15.13
CA ASP A 138 14.68 4.63 -14.53
C ASP A 138 15.03 4.69 -13.05
N LEU A 139 15.79 5.73 -12.66
CA LEU A 139 16.25 5.92 -11.29
C LEU A 139 15.10 6.14 -10.30
N SER A 140 13.95 6.65 -10.76
CA SER A 140 12.76 6.87 -9.92
C SER A 140 12.01 5.58 -9.58
N VAL A 141 12.18 4.53 -10.39
CA VAL A 141 11.57 3.21 -10.14
C VAL A 141 12.59 2.22 -9.57
N ASN A 142 13.85 2.33 -9.99
CA ASN A 142 14.91 1.36 -9.66
C ASN A 142 15.21 1.28 -8.17
N GLY A 143 14.92 2.33 -7.39
CA GLY A 143 14.96 2.26 -5.92
C GLY A 143 14.07 1.12 -5.39
N HIS A 144 12.82 1.05 -5.86
CA HIS A 144 11.88 0.01 -5.45
C HIS A 144 12.24 -1.39 -5.96
N VAL A 145 12.91 -1.48 -7.11
CA VAL A 145 13.50 -2.74 -7.60
C VAL A 145 14.59 -3.22 -6.64
N THR A 146 15.45 -2.30 -6.19
CA THR A 146 16.55 -2.60 -5.25
C THR A 146 15.99 -3.02 -3.90
N ASP A 147 14.94 -2.35 -3.41
CA ASP A 147 14.25 -2.72 -2.18
C ASP A 147 13.67 -4.14 -2.29
N ALA A 148 12.97 -4.46 -3.39
CA ALA A 148 12.41 -5.79 -3.61
C ALA A 148 13.48 -6.88 -3.76
N GLU A 149 14.62 -6.56 -4.37
CA GLU A 149 15.79 -7.44 -4.42
C GLU A 149 16.32 -7.75 -3.02
N GLN A 150 16.39 -6.74 -2.14
CA GLN A 150 16.83 -6.92 -0.77
C GLN A 150 15.89 -7.83 0.01
N TRP A 151 14.57 -7.61 -0.08
CA TRP A 151 13.56 -8.49 0.51
C TRP A 151 13.68 -9.94 0.01
N ALA A 152 13.94 -10.13 -1.28
CA ALA A 152 14.12 -11.47 -1.86
C ALA A 152 15.36 -12.17 -1.28
N LYS A 153 16.49 -11.47 -1.25
CA LYS A 153 17.75 -12.01 -0.69
C LYS A 153 17.63 -12.34 0.80
N GLU A 154 17.04 -11.45 1.58
CA GLU A 154 16.81 -11.66 3.00
C GLU A 154 15.91 -12.88 3.25
N SER A 155 14.89 -13.07 2.42
CA SER A 155 14.03 -14.27 2.51
C SER A 155 14.80 -15.55 2.21
N PHE A 156 15.68 -15.56 1.19
CA PHE A 156 16.53 -16.73 0.90
C PHE A 156 17.47 -17.06 2.07
N GLU A 157 18.06 -16.04 2.68
CA GLU A 157 18.96 -16.19 3.83
C GLU A 157 18.20 -16.64 5.09
N GLN A 158 17.08 -15.98 5.41
CA GLN A 158 16.31 -16.21 6.63
C GLN A 158 15.65 -17.60 6.66
N TYR A 159 15.04 -18.02 5.56
CA TYR A 159 14.32 -19.29 5.49
C TYR A 159 15.21 -20.44 5.00
N GLY A 160 16.46 -20.16 4.62
CA GLY A 160 17.40 -21.17 4.12
C GLY A 160 16.96 -21.81 2.80
N ILE A 161 16.17 -21.10 1.99
CA ILE A 161 15.65 -21.58 0.71
C ILE A 161 16.50 -21.06 -0.46
N ASP A 162 16.68 -21.88 -1.49
CA ASP A 162 17.47 -21.54 -2.69
C ASP A 162 16.63 -20.93 -3.82
N ARG A 163 15.31 -21.06 -3.69
CA ARG A 163 14.31 -20.52 -4.62
C ARG A 163 12.99 -20.32 -3.89
N PHE A 164 12.20 -19.39 -4.40
CA PHE A 164 10.78 -19.35 -4.11
C PHE A 164 10.04 -20.37 -4.96
N ASP A 165 9.05 -21.03 -4.38
CA ASP A 165 7.93 -21.51 -5.16
C ASP A 165 7.00 -20.36 -5.59
N ARG A 166 5.92 -20.70 -6.28
CA ARG A 166 4.99 -19.71 -6.80
C ARG A 166 4.22 -18.99 -5.69
N GLU A 167 3.84 -19.67 -4.62
CA GLU A 167 3.06 -19.11 -3.52
C GLU A 167 3.93 -18.21 -2.65
N GLU A 168 5.18 -18.62 -2.37
CA GLU A 168 6.16 -17.84 -1.63
C GLU A 168 6.51 -16.51 -2.35
N ALA A 169 6.79 -16.58 -3.66
CA ALA A 169 7.07 -15.39 -4.45
C ALA A 169 5.87 -14.44 -4.51
N CYS A 170 4.65 -14.99 -4.64
CA CYS A 170 3.42 -14.22 -4.61
C CYS A 170 3.19 -13.56 -3.25
N GLY A 171 3.34 -14.31 -2.15
CA GLY A 171 3.17 -13.84 -0.78
C GLY A 171 4.15 -12.73 -0.43
N LEU A 172 5.42 -12.88 -0.77
CA LEU A 172 6.43 -11.82 -0.58
C LEU A 172 6.10 -10.59 -1.42
N GLY A 173 5.69 -10.77 -2.69
CA GLY A 173 5.22 -9.67 -3.53
C GLY A 173 4.03 -8.94 -2.91
N MET A 174 3.03 -9.66 -2.40
CA MET A 174 1.86 -9.08 -1.71
C MET A 174 2.29 -8.27 -0.48
N HIS A 175 3.23 -8.77 0.33
CA HIS A 175 3.78 -8.04 1.46
C HIS A 175 4.48 -6.74 1.00
N ILE A 176 5.33 -6.82 -0.02
CA ILE A 176 6.03 -5.65 -0.58
C ILE A 176 5.05 -4.57 -1.07
N ASN A 177 3.92 -5.00 -1.62
CA ASN A 177 2.88 -4.15 -2.18
C ASN A 177 1.92 -3.56 -1.13
N GLN A 178 1.98 -4.02 0.13
CA GLN A 178 1.25 -3.40 1.25
C GLN A 178 2.01 -2.23 1.86
N MET A 179 3.32 -2.12 1.63
CA MET A 179 4.12 -0.99 2.07
C MET A 179 3.90 0.23 1.16
N PHE A 180 3.77 1.41 1.77
CA PHE A 180 3.69 2.65 1.02
C PHE A 180 4.98 2.92 0.25
N LYS A 181 4.86 3.64 -0.87
CA LYS A 181 5.96 4.05 -1.74
C LYS A 181 5.98 5.56 -1.79
N ARG A 182 7.18 6.11 -1.97
CA ARG A 182 7.41 7.55 -2.12
C ARG A 182 7.91 7.80 -3.53
N ALA A 183 7.19 8.60 -4.31
CA ALA A 183 7.65 9.04 -5.63
C ALA A 183 7.19 10.47 -5.89
N LYS A 184 7.82 11.14 -6.85
CA LYS A 184 7.34 12.44 -7.31
C LYS A 184 6.20 12.26 -8.30
N ASN A 185 5.14 13.04 -8.14
CA ASN A 185 4.08 13.14 -9.15
C ASN A 185 4.59 13.94 -10.39
N PRO A 186 3.80 14.03 -11.49
CA PRO A 186 4.18 14.79 -12.67
C PRO A 186 4.50 16.27 -12.41
N GLU A 187 3.89 16.86 -11.38
CA GLU A 187 4.12 18.23 -10.93
C GLU A 187 5.42 18.37 -10.11
N GLY A 188 6.13 17.27 -9.86
CA GLY A 188 7.40 17.23 -9.14
C GLY A 188 7.27 17.22 -7.61
N VAL A 189 6.04 17.16 -7.09
CA VAL A 189 5.71 17.09 -5.66
C VAL A 189 5.93 15.67 -5.17
N GLN A 190 6.58 15.54 -4.00
CA GLN A 190 6.78 14.24 -3.36
C GLN A 190 5.43 13.71 -2.86
N GLU A 191 5.07 12.51 -3.27
CA GLU A 191 3.83 11.85 -2.89
C GLU A 191 4.13 10.51 -2.20
N THR A 192 3.33 10.18 -1.20
CA THR A 192 3.26 8.86 -0.57
C THR A 192 1.97 8.15 -0.99
N PHE A 193 2.07 6.92 -1.47
CA PHE A 193 0.91 6.14 -1.93
C PHE A 193 1.10 4.64 -1.74
N TYR A 194 0.01 3.88 -1.80
CA TYR A 194 0.03 2.42 -1.79
C TYR A 194 0.00 1.85 -3.21
N PRO A 195 0.78 0.79 -3.52
CA PRO A 195 0.77 0.17 -4.84
C PRO A 195 -0.55 -0.47 -5.25
N VAL A 196 -1.18 -1.23 -4.34
CA VAL A 196 -2.38 -2.03 -4.64
C VAL A 196 -3.52 -1.17 -5.21
N PRO A 197 -3.94 -0.05 -4.60
CA PRO A 197 -5.03 0.78 -5.14
C PRO A 197 -4.75 1.31 -6.55
N ARG A 198 -3.52 1.75 -6.84
CA ARG A 198 -3.15 2.28 -8.17
C ARG A 198 -3.13 1.18 -9.24
N PHE A 199 -2.56 0.03 -8.89
CA PHE A 199 -2.52 -1.14 -9.77
C PHE A 199 -3.92 -1.67 -10.10
N LEU A 200 -4.78 -1.71 -9.09
CA LEU A 200 -6.18 -2.12 -9.22
C LEU A 200 -6.97 -1.13 -10.09
N ALA A 201 -6.83 0.18 -9.85
CA ALA A 201 -7.51 1.21 -10.64
C ALA A 201 -7.11 1.14 -12.13
N ASP A 202 -5.82 0.96 -12.44
CA ASP A 202 -5.33 0.77 -13.81
C ASP A 202 -5.98 -0.44 -14.49
N GLY A 203 -5.98 -1.59 -13.82
CA GLY A 203 -6.51 -2.80 -14.41
C GLY A 203 -8.03 -2.79 -14.57
N LEU A 204 -8.77 -2.17 -13.64
CA LEU A 204 -10.21 -1.99 -13.75
C LEU A 204 -10.53 -1.12 -14.98
N TYR A 205 -9.86 0.02 -15.13
CA TYR A 205 -10.01 0.89 -16.30
C TYR A 205 -9.77 0.12 -17.61
N ARG A 206 -8.69 -0.66 -17.70
CA ARG A 206 -8.29 -1.31 -18.96
C ARG A 206 -9.08 -2.56 -19.32
N PHE A 207 -9.32 -3.45 -18.36
CA PHE A 207 -9.70 -4.83 -18.64
C PHE A 207 -11.12 -5.19 -18.22
N THR A 208 -11.89 -4.21 -17.74
CA THR A 208 -13.24 -4.45 -17.22
C THR A 208 -14.32 -3.58 -17.84
N ARG A 209 -14.08 -2.99 -19.02
CA ARG A 209 -15.09 -2.28 -19.83
C ARG A 209 -16.40 -3.08 -19.91
N GLY A 210 -17.52 -2.46 -19.58
CA GLY A 210 -18.86 -3.06 -19.52
C GLY A 210 -19.11 -4.03 -18.36
N LEU A 211 -18.24 -4.11 -17.35
CA LEU A 211 -18.39 -4.99 -16.18
C LEU A 211 -18.66 -4.23 -14.86
N ALA A 212 -18.50 -2.91 -14.83
CA ALA A 212 -18.84 -2.12 -13.65
C ALA A 212 -20.34 -2.22 -13.36
N THR A 213 -20.67 -2.55 -12.12
CA THR A 213 -22.06 -2.60 -11.63
C THR A 213 -22.54 -1.24 -11.13
N ALA A 214 -21.61 -0.40 -10.69
CA ALA A 214 -21.85 0.97 -10.26
C ALA A 214 -21.61 1.98 -11.41
N ASP A 215 -22.35 3.09 -11.38
CA ASP A 215 -22.12 4.22 -12.27
C ASP A 215 -21.08 5.17 -11.65
N PHE A 216 -20.15 5.67 -12.47
CA PHE A 216 -19.12 6.63 -12.04
C PHE A 216 -19.30 7.96 -12.78
N PRO A 217 -19.25 9.12 -12.09
CA PRO A 217 -19.35 10.42 -12.74
C PRO A 217 -18.32 10.59 -13.86
N GLY A 218 -18.77 11.07 -15.03
CA GLY A 218 -17.90 11.29 -16.18
C GLY A 218 -17.32 10.01 -16.83
N THR A 219 -17.84 8.84 -16.48
CA THR A 219 -17.41 7.54 -17.03
C THR A 219 -18.59 6.84 -17.72
N PRO A 220 -18.41 6.22 -18.90
CA PRO A 220 -19.47 5.46 -19.55
C PRO A 220 -20.05 4.38 -18.63
N ARG A 221 -21.37 4.18 -18.71
CA ARG A 221 -22.06 3.15 -17.91
C ARG A 221 -21.47 1.76 -18.19
N GLY A 222 -21.10 1.06 -17.11
CA GLY A 222 -20.44 -0.23 -17.18
C GLY A 222 -18.91 -0.16 -17.22
N ASP A 223 -18.31 1.03 -17.28
CA ASP A 223 -16.85 1.21 -17.30
C ASP A 223 -16.33 1.76 -15.96
N TYR A 224 -15.06 1.49 -15.66
CA TYR A 224 -14.36 2.06 -14.52
C TYR A 224 -13.60 3.34 -14.91
N PRO A 225 -13.44 4.31 -13.98
CA PRO A 225 -12.84 5.60 -14.30
C PRO A 225 -11.37 5.48 -14.70
N ASN A 226 -10.92 6.34 -15.62
CA ASN A 226 -9.52 6.46 -16.01
C ASN A 226 -8.68 7.07 -14.87
N PRO A 227 -7.68 6.36 -14.31
CA PRO A 227 -6.88 6.86 -13.20
C PRO A 227 -5.82 7.90 -13.61
N TYR A 228 -5.63 8.16 -14.90
CA TYR A 228 -4.56 9.03 -15.41
C TYR A 228 -4.99 10.47 -15.70
N GLY A 229 -6.25 10.82 -15.44
CA GLY A 229 -6.79 12.15 -15.71
C GLY A 229 -6.97 12.42 -17.20
N GLY A 230 -8.22 12.48 -17.66
CA GLY A 230 -8.56 12.82 -19.04
C GLY A 230 -9.99 12.42 -19.35
N VAL A 231 -10.85 13.42 -19.59
CA VAL A 231 -12.18 13.21 -20.15
C VAL A 231 -11.98 12.68 -21.58
N GLU A 232 -12.39 11.45 -21.85
CA GLU A 232 -12.40 10.93 -23.21
C GLU A 232 -13.53 11.61 -24.00
N GLY A 233 -13.18 12.60 -24.83
CA GLY A 233 -14.03 13.12 -25.90
C GLY A 233 -14.09 14.64 -26.00
N GLU A 234 -13.26 15.24 -26.85
CA GLU A 234 -13.73 16.05 -27.99
C GLU A 234 -12.55 16.53 -28.84
N ALA A 235 -12.79 16.55 -30.14
CA ALA A 235 -11.90 17.08 -31.16
C ALA A 235 -11.85 18.61 -31.08
N ASP A 236 -10.68 19.15 -31.39
CA ASP A 236 -10.46 20.44 -32.05
C ASP A 236 -11.38 21.61 -31.65
N CYS A 237 -10.87 22.49 -30.78
CA CYS A 237 -11.18 23.92 -30.85
C CYS A 237 -9.98 24.72 -30.36
N THR A 238 -9.29 25.30 -31.33
CA THR A 238 -8.43 26.46 -31.18
C THR A 238 -9.15 27.57 -30.41
N VAL A 239 -8.59 28.06 -29.30
CA VAL A 239 -8.77 29.45 -28.90
C VAL A 239 -7.42 30.03 -28.49
N SER A 240 -7.11 31.08 -29.23
CA SER A 240 -5.96 31.98 -29.22
C SER A 240 -5.63 32.60 -27.86
N ALA A 241 -4.33 32.83 -27.70
CA ALA A 241 -3.75 33.78 -26.76
C ALA A 241 -4.29 35.21 -26.99
N HIS A 242 -4.49 35.91 -25.87
CA HIS A 242 -4.32 37.35 -25.60
C HIS A 242 -5.49 37.92 -24.77
N GLY A 243 -5.14 38.51 -23.62
CA GLY A 243 -6.07 39.29 -22.80
C GLY A 243 -5.54 39.54 -21.40
N ASP A 244 -4.52 40.40 -21.28
CA ASP A 244 -4.21 41.14 -20.05
C ASP A 244 -5.46 41.86 -19.55
N VAL A 245 -5.80 41.73 -18.25
CA VAL A 245 -6.27 42.85 -17.41
C VAL A 245 -5.87 42.59 -15.95
N SER A 246 -5.17 43.58 -15.40
CA SER A 246 -4.76 43.78 -14.02
C SER A 246 -5.89 44.09 -13.03
N GLY A 247 -5.72 43.68 -11.77
CA GLY A 247 -6.08 44.47 -10.58
C GLY A 247 -7.13 43.86 -9.63
N GLY A 248 -6.77 43.79 -8.34
CA GLY A 248 -7.72 43.66 -7.23
C GLY A 248 -7.28 42.70 -6.13
N GLU A 249 -6.65 43.24 -5.10
CA GLU A 249 -6.35 42.61 -3.81
C GLU A 249 -7.64 42.14 -3.11
N ASP A 250 -7.61 40.94 -2.52
CA ASP A 250 -8.07 40.64 -1.14
C ASP A 250 -7.89 39.13 -0.88
N ASP A 251 -6.80 38.80 -0.19
CA ASP A 251 -6.49 37.50 0.40
C ASP A 251 -7.09 37.44 1.81
N PRO A 252 -8.00 36.50 2.10
CA PRO A 252 -8.17 35.99 3.44
C PRO A 252 -7.84 34.49 3.48
N GLY A 253 -6.60 34.19 3.86
CA GLY A 253 -6.29 33.03 4.68
C GLY A 253 -6.17 31.72 3.92
N SER A 254 -5.05 31.57 3.21
CA SER A 254 -4.47 30.25 2.94
C SER A 254 -4.22 29.52 4.27
N THR A 255 -5.18 28.70 4.69
CA THR A 255 -4.92 27.69 5.72
C THR A 255 -4.08 26.61 5.05
N GLN A 256 -2.76 26.79 5.10
CA GLN A 256 -1.79 25.71 4.92
C GLN A 256 -2.15 24.61 5.93
N MET A 257 -2.86 23.58 5.45
CA MET A 257 -2.98 22.33 6.15
C MET A 257 -1.58 21.68 6.19
N PRO A 258 -1.03 21.38 7.37
CA PRO A 258 0.27 20.72 7.46
C PRO A 258 0.18 19.29 6.91
N ASP A 259 1.28 18.86 6.29
CA ASP A 259 1.55 17.54 5.73
C ASP A 259 1.66 16.48 6.86
N SER A 260 0.55 16.22 7.54
CA SER A 260 0.43 15.31 8.68
C SER A 260 -0.16 13.97 8.23
N ASP A 261 0.55 12.87 8.50
CA ASP A 261 0.04 11.49 8.27
C ASP A 261 -1.24 11.19 9.08
N ALA A 262 -1.46 11.91 10.20
CA ALA A 262 -2.69 11.81 10.99
C ALA A 262 -3.88 12.45 10.26
N LEU A 263 -5.07 11.85 10.40
CA LEU A 263 -6.30 12.41 9.83
C LEU A 263 -6.64 13.77 10.45
N CYS A 264 -7.04 14.73 9.62
CA CYS A 264 -7.55 16.01 10.11
C CYS A 264 -8.98 15.86 10.66
N ALA A 265 -9.48 16.91 11.33
CA ALA A 265 -10.82 16.91 11.91
C ALA A 265 -11.91 16.71 10.84
N GLU A 266 -11.77 17.32 9.65
CA GLU A 266 -12.75 17.15 8.56
C GLU A 266 -12.77 15.72 8.01
N GLU A 267 -11.64 15.02 8.01
CA GLU A 267 -11.52 13.64 7.55
C GLU A 267 -12.07 12.65 8.57
N LEU A 268 -11.81 12.88 9.86
CA LEU A 268 -12.43 12.12 10.95
C LEU A 268 -13.94 12.31 10.98
N ASP A 269 -14.42 13.53 10.78
CA ASP A 269 -15.85 13.82 10.66
C ASP A 269 -16.49 13.13 9.44
N PHE A 270 -15.79 13.11 8.30
CA PHE A 270 -16.23 12.34 7.15
C PHE A 270 -16.37 10.84 7.49
N LEU A 271 -15.35 10.21 8.09
CA LEU A 271 -15.44 8.81 8.52
C LEU A 271 -16.61 8.58 9.48
N ALA A 272 -16.77 9.44 10.49
CA ALA A 272 -17.86 9.35 11.45
C ALA A 272 -19.25 9.49 10.80
N ARG A 273 -19.39 10.36 9.80
CA ARG A 273 -20.63 10.48 9.00
C ARG A 273 -20.90 9.21 8.19
N MET A 274 -19.87 8.65 7.55
CA MET A 274 -20.03 7.41 6.77
C MET A 274 -20.46 6.23 7.66
N LEU A 275 -19.80 6.04 8.82
CA LEU A 275 -20.15 5.00 9.78
C LEU A 275 -21.60 5.13 10.25
N ARG A 276 -22.07 6.36 10.49
CA ARG A 276 -23.45 6.63 10.94
C ARG A 276 -24.48 6.42 9.84
N HIS A 277 -24.18 6.86 8.62
CA HIS A 277 -25.09 6.77 7.48
C HIS A 277 -25.30 5.32 7.04
N TYR A 278 -24.21 4.57 6.96
CA TYR A 278 -24.20 3.20 6.43
C TYR A 278 -24.25 2.11 7.50
N GLY A 279 -24.06 2.48 8.77
CA GLY A 279 -24.01 1.55 9.88
C GLY A 279 -25.36 0.89 10.18
N ASN A 280 -25.28 -0.34 10.69
CA ASN A 280 -26.41 -1.08 11.24
C ASN A 280 -26.15 -1.43 12.72
N SER A 281 -27.13 -2.06 13.38
CA SER A 281 -27.04 -2.43 14.82
C SER A 281 -25.86 -3.32 15.20
N LYS A 282 -25.17 -3.94 14.23
CA LYS A 282 -23.99 -4.78 14.43
C LYS A 282 -22.70 -4.14 13.93
N SER A 283 -22.77 -2.99 13.26
CA SER A 283 -21.60 -2.26 12.76
C SER A 283 -20.86 -1.56 13.89
N VAL A 284 -19.63 -1.15 13.58
CA VAL A 284 -18.91 -0.13 14.34
C VAL A 284 -19.71 1.17 14.28
N ALA A 285 -20.08 1.71 15.43
CA ALA A 285 -21.05 2.79 15.55
C ALA A 285 -20.41 4.18 15.56
N SER A 286 -19.13 4.29 15.91
CA SER A 286 -18.47 5.58 16.13
C SER A 286 -17.00 5.58 15.68
N ILE A 287 -16.43 6.78 15.53
CA ILE A 287 -15.00 6.93 15.22
C ILE A 287 -14.12 6.39 16.37
N SER A 288 -14.61 6.45 17.61
CA SER A 288 -13.93 5.89 18.78
C SER A 288 -13.91 4.36 18.72
N GLU A 289 -15.04 3.73 18.40
CA GLU A 289 -15.09 2.27 18.20
C GLU A 289 -14.24 1.85 16.98
N LEU A 290 -14.21 2.65 15.91
CA LEU A 290 -13.36 2.38 14.76
C LEU A 290 -11.87 2.43 15.11
N ASP A 291 -11.45 3.43 15.87
CA ASP A 291 -10.07 3.61 16.33
C ASP A 291 -9.59 2.42 17.18
N GLY A 292 -10.41 1.98 18.13
CA GLY A 292 -10.12 0.80 18.95
C GLY A 292 -10.06 -0.48 18.15
N PHE A 293 -11.00 -0.66 17.20
CA PHE A 293 -10.99 -1.79 16.28
C PHE A 293 -9.70 -1.86 15.47
N LEU A 294 -9.30 -0.75 14.84
CA LEU A 294 -8.07 -0.71 14.05
C LEU A 294 -6.81 -0.88 14.91
N THR A 295 -6.82 -0.35 16.13
CA THR A 295 -5.72 -0.53 17.09
C THR A 295 -5.51 -2.01 17.42
N ALA A 296 -6.59 -2.78 17.65
CA ALA A 296 -6.49 -4.23 17.86
C ALA A 296 -5.95 -4.97 16.62
N ILE A 297 -6.33 -4.55 15.41
CA ILE A 297 -5.81 -5.13 14.16
C ILE A 297 -4.29 -4.97 14.03
N VAL A 298 -3.75 -3.82 14.42
CA VAL A 298 -2.31 -3.53 14.28
C VAL A 298 -1.49 -4.02 15.47
N SER A 299 -2.09 -4.07 16.66
CA SER A 299 -1.43 -4.57 17.88
C SER A 299 -1.37 -6.09 17.98
N GLY A 300 -2.12 -6.80 17.14
CA GLY A 300 -2.29 -8.25 17.22
C GLY A 300 -1.10 -9.11 16.79
N PRO A 301 -1.23 -10.45 16.90
CA PRO A 301 -0.13 -11.40 16.72
C PRO A 301 0.40 -11.47 15.28
N GLU A 302 -0.43 -11.14 14.29
CA GLU A 302 -0.11 -11.29 12.87
C GLU A 302 -0.68 -10.11 12.06
N ALA A 303 -0.08 -9.85 10.89
CA ALA A 303 -0.64 -8.88 9.96
C ALA A 303 -1.91 -9.45 9.31
N VAL A 304 -3.05 -8.80 9.55
CA VAL A 304 -4.34 -9.25 9.02
C VAL A 304 -4.69 -8.50 7.73
N VAL A 305 -4.94 -9.26 6.65
CA VAL A 305 -5.38 -8.69 5.36
C VAL A 305 -6.78 -8.06 5.46
N PRO A 306 -7.07 -6.96 4.72
CA PRO A 306 -8.36 -6.27 4.77
C PRO A 306 -9.60 -7.14 4.63
N SER A 307 -9.57 -8.17 3.76
CA SER A 307 -10.73 -9.05 3.55
C SER A 307 -11.16 -9.83 4.80
N ARG A 308 -10.29 -10.00 5.79
CA ARG A 308 -10.63 -10.67 7.07
C ARG A 308 -11.24 -9.73 8.12
N TRP A 309 -10.95 -8.43 8.07
CA TRP A 309 -11.38 -7.48 9.11
C TRP A 309 -12.35 -6.42 8.62
N PHE A 310 -12.33 -6.06 7.34
CA PHE A 310 -13.23 -5.04 6.79
C PHE A 310 -14.72 -5.41 6.92
N PRO A 311 -15.17 -6.65 6.65
CA PRO A 311 -16.57 -7.03 6.87
C PRO A 311 -17.00 -6.88 8.32
N LEU A 312 -16.08 -7.06 9.28
CA LEU A 312 -16.39 -6.96 10.71
C LEU A 312 -16.71 -5.53 11.15
N LEU A 313 -16.28 -4.50 10.39
CA LEU A 313 -16.70 -3.13 10.61
C LEU A 313 -18.22 -2.97 10.46
N TRP A 314 -18.85 -3.81 9.63
CA TRP A 314 -20.27 -3.72 9.31
C TRP A 314 -21.11 -4.80 10.01
N GLY A 315 -20.48 -5.62 10.87
CA GLY A 315 -21.12 -6.71 11.60
C GLY A 315 -20.89 -8.11 11.01
N GLY A 316 -20.08 -8.23 9.96
CA GLY A 316 -19.73 -9.49 9.32
C GLY A 316 -20.03 -9.52 7.81
N ALA A 317 -19.61 -10.60 7.17
CA ALA A 317 -19.82 -10.78 5.73
C ALA A 317 -21.32 -10.82 5.37
N GLY A 318 -21.70 -10.05 4.35
CA GLY A 318 -23.07 -9.87 3.89
C GLY A 318 -23.84 -8.74 4.59
N LEU A 319 -23.21 -8.00 5.51
CA LEU A 319 -23.79 -6.83 6.19
C LEU A 319 -23.11 -5.52 5.79
N GLU A 320 -22.17 -5.58 4.85
CA GLU A 320 -21.52 -4.40 4.28
C GLU A 320 -22.53 -3.49 3.56
N PRO A 321 -22.32 -2.17 3.59
CA PRO A 321 -23.26 -1.23 3.01
C PRO A 321 -23.25 -1.25 1.49
N GLU A 322 -24.42 -1.04 0.92
CA GLU A 322 -24.58 -0.65 -0.48
C GLU A 322 -24.27 0.85 -0.58
N TRP A 323 -23.07 1.19 -1.05
CA TRP A 323 -22.63 2.58 -1.17
C TRP A 323 -23.41 3.30 -2.27
N GLU A 324 -24.06 4.41 -1.93
CA GLU A 324 -24.76 5.29 -2.87
C GLU A 324 -23.79 5.96 -3.86
N SER A 325 -22.54 6.16 -3.44
CA SER A 325 -21.47 6.79 -4.21
C SER A 325 -20.18 5.98 -4.11
N GLY A 326 -19.67 5.52 -5.25
CA GLY A 326 -18.34 4.90 -5.33
C GLY A 326 -17.21 5.88 -4.96
N GLY A 327 -17.45 7.19 -5.02
CA GLY A 327 -16.51 8.20 -4.54
C GLY A 327 -16.37 8.19 -3.02
N ASP A 328 -17.49 8.08 -2.30
CA ASP A 328 -17.50 8.05 -0.84
C ASP A 328 -16.89 6.76 -0.31
N MET A 329 -17.15 5.62 -0.96
CA MET A 329 -16.50 4.35 -0.64
C MET A 329 -14.98 4.45 -0.77
N ARG A 330 -14.47 4.98 -1.90
CA ARG A 330 -13.02 5.14 -2.11
C ARG A 330 -12.40 6.05 -1.07
N ARG A 331 -13.04 7.19 -0.79
CA ARG A 331 -12.57 8.15 0.22
C ARG A 331 -12.59 7.52 1.60
N PHE A 332 -13.65 6.81 1.96
CA PHE A 332 -13.77 6.09 3.23
C PHE A 332 -12.66 5.06 3.40
N LEU A 333 -12.46 4.19 2.41
CA LEU A 333 -11.40 3.17 2.44
C LEU A 333 -10.00 3.78 2.52
N ALA A 334 -9.74 4.87 1.77
CA ALA A 334 -8.45 5.55 1.81
C ALA A 334 -8.16 6.13 3.19
N LEU A 335 -9.11 6.85 3.79
CA LEU A 335 -8.97 7.44 5.12
C LEU A 335 -8.88 6.37 6.21
N LEU A 336 -9.67 5.30 6.11
CA LEU A 336 -9.65 4.15 7.00
C LEU A 336 -8.26 3.49 7.04
N LEU A 337 -7.68 3.21 5.87
CA LEU A 337 -6.35 2.61 5.77
C LEU A 337 -5.25 3.58 6.22
N ARG A 338 -5.38 4.87 5.89
CA ARG A 338 -4.42 5.89 6.36
C ARG A 338 -4.42 6.00 7.88
N HIS A 339 -5.60 6.00 8.50
CA HIS A 339 -5.74 5.99 9.96
C HIS A 339 -5.12 4.75 10.60
N ARG A 340 -5.45 3.55 10.07
CA ARG A 340 -4.86 2.29 10.54
C ARG A 340 -3.33 2.32 10.49
N ASN A 341 -2.76 2.84 9.41
CA ASN A 341 -1.31 2.86 9.24
C ASN A 341 -0.65 3.91 10.13
N HIS A 342 -1.31 5.07 10.33
CA HIS A 342 -0.87 6.04 11.34
C HIS A 342 -0.81 5.43 12.75
N ILE A 343 -1.81 4.63 13.14
CA ILE A 343 -1.79 3.91 14.42
C ILE A 343 -0.61 2.93 14.47
N ALA A 344 -0.41 2.13 13.42
CA ALA A 344 0.70 1.17 13.36
C ALA A 344 2.07 1.84 13.49
N ASP A 345 2.31 2.91 12.73
CA ASP A 345 3.56 3.68 12.78
C ASP A 345 3.78 4.32 14.15
N THR A 346 2.72 4.84 14.77
CA THR A 346 2.81 5.45 16.10
C THR A 346 3.14 4.40 17.16
N LEU A 347 2.44 3.26 17.17
CA LEU A 347 2.71 2.18 18.12
C LEU A 347 4.10 1.55 17.95
N MET A 348 4.65 1.57 16.73
CA MET A 348 5.97 1.01 16.41
C MET A 348 7.11 1.97 16.73
N GLU A 349 7.02 3.22 16.29
CA GLU A 349 8.14 4.17 16.34
C GLU A 349 8.06 5.15 17.53
N ARG A 350 6.84 5.46 17.98
CA ARG A 350 6.57 6.49 19.00
C ARG A 350 5.45 6.09 19.96
N PRO A 351 5.58 4.95 20.68
CA PRO A 351 4.49 4.43 21.53
C PRO A 351 4.10 5.39 22.66
N ASP A 352 5.01 6.25 23.12
CA ASP A 352 4.72 7.28 24.14
C ASP A 352 3.81 8.40 23.61
N ASP A 353 3.80 8.61 22.29
CA ASP A 353 2.96 9.59 21.59
C ASP A 353 1.60 9.00 21.19
N TYR A 354 1.40 7.69 21.37
CA TYR A 354 0.14 7.03 21.02
C TYR A 354 -1.02 7.60 21.85
N ARG A 355 -2.07 8.06 21.17
CA ARG A 355 -3.31 8.53 21.79
C ARG A 355 -4.48 7.89 21.10
N ALA A 356 -5.39 7.33 21.90
CA ALA A 356 -6.63 6.76 21.42
C ALA A 356 -7.65 7.87 21.14
N ILE A 357 -8.50 7.68 20.13
CA ILE A 357 -9.59 8.61 19.83
C ILE A 357 -10.78 8.25 20.71
N PHE A 358 -10.99 8.98 21.81
CA PHE A 358 -12.18 8.87 22.65
C PHE A 358 -13.18 10.00 22.36
N LEU A 359 -14.46 9.66 22.17
CA LEU A 359 -15.51 10.67 21.96
C LEU A 359 -15.92 11.36 23.26
N PRO A 360 -16.15 12.69 23.27
CA PRO A 360 -16.68 13.38 24.44
C PRO A 360 -18.18 13.11 24.62
N VAL A 361 -18.66 13.12 25.87
CA VAL A 361 -20.10 13.03 26.18
C VAL A 361 -20.80 14.36 25.85
N GLU A 362 -21.81 14.36 24.96
CA GLU A 362 -22.41 15.58 24.38
C GLU A 362 -23.34 16.38 25.31
N VAL A 363 -23.79 15.86 26.46
CA VAL A 363 -24.74 16.59 27.33
C VAL A 363 -24.44 16.40 28.83
N GLU A 364 -24.47 17.51 29.57
CA GLU A 364 -24.39 17.69 31.04
C GLU A 364 -23.10 17.30 31.80
N ALA A 365 -22.29 16.36 31.33
CA ALA A 365 -21.07 15.98 32.04
C ALA A 365 -19.81 16.60 31.41
N ARG A 366 -19.53 17.86 31.72
CA ARG A 366 -18.31 18.56 31.27
C ARG A 366 -17.08 17.65 31.47
N GLY A 367 -16.43 17.19 30.39
CA GLY A 367 -15.10 16.55 30.41
C GLY A 367 -15.04 15.04 30.65
N ARG A 368 -16.09 14.28 30.32
CA ARG A 368 -16.05 12.79 30.26
C ARG A 368 -15.84 12.31 28.82
N TYR A 369 -15.19 11.16 28.69
CA TYR A 369 -14.92 10.47 27.42
C TYR A 369 -15.65 9.13 27.39
N LEU A 370 -16.10 8.70 26.22
CA LEU A 370 -16.67 7.37 25.94
C LEU A 370 -15.52 6.39 25.67
N VAL A 371 -14.84 5.96 26.74
CA VAL A 371 -13.73 4.98 26.63
C VAL A 371 -14.29 3.59 26.26
N GLU A 372 -15.53 3.33 26.63
CA GLU A 372 -16.30 2.13 26.32
C GLU A 372 -16.40 1.83 24.82
N ASP A 373 -16.65 2.85 24.00
CA ASP A 373 -16.79 2.71 22.55
C ASP A 373 -15.49 2.16 21.95
N TRP A 374 -14.37 2.76 22.36
CA TRP A 374 -13.04 2.34 21.94
C TRP A 374 -12.77 0.88 22.36
N CYS A 375 -13.05 0.55 23.61
CA CYS A 375 -12.85 -0.80 24.14
C CYS A 375 -13.74 -1.84 23.44
N ALA A 376 -14.99 -1.49 23.10
CA ALA A 376 -15.89 -2.33 22.33
C ALA A 376 -15.31 -2.66 20.94
N GLY A 377 -14.75 -1.64 20.27
CA GLY A 377 -14.08 -1.80 18.98
C GLY A 377 -12.87 -2.73 19.06
N TYR A 378 -12.01 -2.50 20.05
CA TYR A 378 -10.82 -3.33 20.27
C TYR A 378 -11.20 -4.80 20.51
N THR A 379 -12.15 -5.05 21.42
CA THR A 379 -12.65 -6.40 21.73
C THR A 379 -13.25 -7.09 20.52
N ARG A 380 -14.00 -6.36 19.67
CA ARG A 380 -14.59 -6.91 18.44
C ARG A 380 -13.53 -7.50 17.51
N ALA A 381 -12.38 -6.85 17.36
CA ALA A 381 -11.29 -7.32 16.50
C ALA A 381 -10.55 -8.54 17.05
N LEU A 382 -10.59 -8.81 18.37
CA LEU A 382 -9.93 -9.98 18.98
C LEU A 382 -10.43 -11.31 18.39
N ALA A 383 -11.67 -11.34 17.92
CA ALA A 383 -12.29 -12.53 17.30
C ALA A 383 -11.48 -13.07 16.10
N ILE A 384 -10.73 -12.21 15.41
CA ILE A 384 -9.95 -12.59 14.21
C ILE A 384 -8.84 -13.58 14.53
N SER A 385 -8.20 -13.41 15.70
CA SER A 385 -7.07 -14.23 16.16
C SER A 385 -7.30 -14.71 17.59
N ALA A 386 -8.55 -15.08 17.93
CA ALA A 386 -8.99 -15.37 19.30
C ALA A 386 -8.09 -16.38 20.02
N SER A 387 -7.63 -17.42 19.31
CA SER A 387 -6.77 -18.46 19.87
C SER A 387 -5.40 -17.96 20.30
N ALA A 388 -4.88 -16.89 19.69
CA ALA A 388 -3.61 -16.28 20.06
C ALA A 388 -3.77 -15.37 21.28
N TRP A 389 -4.83 -14.55 21.30
CA TRP A 389 -5.16 -13.68 22.43
C TRP A 389 -5.45 -14.46 23.72
N GLN A 390 -6.10 -15.64 23.62
CA GLN A 390 -6.33 -16.53 24.76
C GLN A 390 -5.06 -17.16 25.33
N LYS A 391 -3.96 -17.19 24.55
CA LYS A 391 -2.68 -17.80 24.95
C LYS A 391 -1.67 -16.78 25.47
N LEU A 392 -2.09 -15.55 25.73
CA LEU A 392 -1.25 -14.54 26.38
C LEU A 392 -0.78 -15.04 27.77
N PRO A 393 0.44 -14.70 28.21
CA PRO A 393 0.85 -14.87 29.59
C PRO A 393 0.01 -13.99 30.52
N GLN A 394 0.05 -14.27 31.83
CA GLN A 394 -0.83 -13.61 32.79
C GLN A 394 -0.70 -12.08 32.78
N ALA A 395 0.53 -11.55 32.67
CA ALA A 395 0.75 -10.11 32.66
C ALA A 395 0.04 -9.42 31.49
N GLU A 396 0.17 -9.96 30.27
CA GLU A 396 -0.53 -9.41 29.10
C GLU A 396 -2.03 -9.75 29.09
N GLN A 397 -2.45 -10.84 29.73
CA GLN A 397 -3.87 -11.09 29.98
C GLN A 397 -4.48 -10.04 30.91
N ASP A 398 -3.74 -9.57 31.91
CA ASP A 398 -4.19 -8.51 32.82
C ASP A 398 -4.36 -7.18 32.05
N GLU A 399 -3.41 -6.85 31.15
CA GLU A 399 -3.52 -5.68 30.25
C GLU A 399 -4.71 -5.79 29.28
N LEU A 400 -4.91 -6.97 28.67
CA LEU A 400 -6.08 -7.23 27.84
C LEU A 400 -7.37 -7.16 28.67
N GLY A 401 -7.31 -7.54 29.94
CA GLY A 401 -8.37 -7.41 30.94
C GLY A 401 -8.77 -5.95 31.17
N ILE A 402 -7.81 -5.01 31.18
CA ILE A 402 -8.10 -3.57 31.27
C ILE A 402 -8.98 -3.15 30.10
N ILE A 403 -8.68 -3.55 28.87
CA ILE A 403 -9.48 -3.17 27.70
C ILE A 403 -10.85 -3.88 27.69
N THR A 404 -10.86 -5.19 27.92
CA THR A 404 -12.09 -6.02 27.80
C THR A 404 -13.08 -5.84 28.95
N ALA A 405 -12.63 -5.40 30.13
CA ALA A 405 -13.52 -5.05 31.24
C ALA A 405 -14.50 -3.93 30.87
N PHE A 406 -14.13 -3.09 29.90
CA PHE A 406 -14.87 -1.89 29.51
C PHE A 406 -15.50 -1.98 28.11
N SER A 407 -15.63 -3.18 27.55
CA SER A 407 -16.19 -3.36 26.20
C SER A 407 -17.70 -3.58 26.13
N SER A 408 -18.42 -3.50 27.25
CA SER A 408 -19.89 -3.67 27.29
C SER A 408 -20.53 -2.63 28.21
N PRO A 409 -21.67 -2.00 27.80
CA PRO A 409 -22.38 -1.00 28.59
C PRO A 409 -22.82 -1.49 29.97
N GLU A 410 -23.12 -2.78 30.11
CA GLU A 410 -23.53 -3.41 31.37
C GLU A 410 -22.44 -3.34 32.45
N ASN A 411 -21.16 -3.32 32.04
CA ASN A 411 -20.02 -3.20 32.95
C ASN A 411 -19.86 -1.79 33.52
N PHE A 412 -20.53 -0.78 32.95
CA PHE A 412 -20.48 0.62 33.39
C PHE A 412 -21.64 1.04 34.28
N GLN A 413 -22.75 0.30 34.28
CA GLN A 413 -23.96 0.66 35.03
C GLN A 413 -23.73 0.73 36.55
N ASN A 414 -22.66 0.11 37.05
CA ASN A 414 -22.31 0.07 38.47
C ASN A 414 -21.11 0.95 38.84
N LEU A 415 -20.54 1.71 37.90
CA LEU A 415 -19.43 2.61 38.21
C LEU A 415 -20.00 3.91 38.83
N PRO A 416 -19.60 4.28 40.06
CA PRO A 416 -20.06 5.51 40.67
C PRO A 416 -19.68 6.71 39.79
N ASP A 417 -20.57 7.70 39.69
CA ASP A 417 -20.48 8.86 38.81
C ASP A 417 -19.35 9.86 39.14
N GLN A 418 -18.22 9.40 39.67
CA GLN A 418 -17.34 10.24 40.47
C GLN A 418 -15.94 10.39 39.87
N ASP A 419 -15.70 11.64 39.46
CA ASP A 419 -14.43 12.30 39.16
C ASP A 419 -13.86 12.12 37.73
N ARG A 420 -13.66 13.26 37.04
CA ARG A 420 -12.87 13.37 35.79
C ARG A 420 -11.50 12.71 35.90
N GLY A 421 -10.93 12.69 37.11
CA GLY A 421 -9.67 12.02 37.39
C GLY A 421 -9.72 10.50 37.13
N PHE A 422 -10.85 9.83 37.43
CA PHE A 422 -11.01 8.40 37.15
C PHE A 422 -11.05 8.12 35.65
N GLN A 423 -11.86 8.86 34.90
CA GLN A 423 -11.98 8.71 33.44
C GLN A 423 -10.65 8.98 32.71
N ARG A 424 -9.89 9.99 33.16
CA ARG A 424 -8.55 10.27 32.61
C ARG A 424 -7.56 9.14 32.92
N ARG A 425 -7.58 8.60 34.14
CA ARG A 425 -6.73 7.45 34.51
C ARG A 425 -7.10 6.20 33.70
N LEU A 426 -8.39 5.97 33.49
CA LEU A 426 -8.88 4.86 32.69
C LEU A 426 -8.43 5.00 31.23
N ALA A 427 -8.64 6.15 30.61
CA ALA A 427 -8.17 6.45 29.26
C ALA A 427 -6.65 6.18 29.10
N GLY A 428 -5.83 6.71 30.01
CA GLY A 428 -4.38 6.46 29.98
C GLY A 428 -4.01 5.00 30.25
N SER A 429 -4.80 4.27 31.04
CA SER A 429 -4.57 2.83 31.29
C SER A 429 -4.90 1.99 30.05
N VAL A 430 -5.96 2.35 29.31
CA VAL A 430 -6.33 1.70 28.05
C VAL A 430 -5.28 1.94 26.97
N GLU A 431 -4.79 3.18 26.83
CA GLU A 431 -3.70 3.52 25.91
C GLU A 431 -2.40 2.74 26.26
N ALA A 432 -2.01 2.72 27.54
CA ALA A 432 -0.85 1.98 28.00
C ALA A 432 -0.98 0.47 27.79
N ALA A 433 -2.17 -0.09 28.02
CA ALA A 433 -2.45 -1.50 27.76
C ALA A 433 -2.31 -1.83 26.27
N ALA A 434 -2.85 -0.99 25.38
CA ALA A 434 -2.71 -1.17 23.94
C ALA A 434 -1.24 -1.14 23.49
N CYS A 435 -0.43 -0.20 24.00
CA CYS A 435 1.01 -0.15 23.75
C CYS A 435 1.73 -1.40 24.27
N THR A 436 1.37 -1.88 25.46
CA THR A 436 1.99 -3.08 26.06
C THR A 436 1.66 -4.34 25.26
N LEU A 437 0.40 -4.51 24.86
CA LEU A 437 -0.04 -5.62 24.02
C LEU A 437 0.63 -5.58 22.63
N HIS A 438 0.73 -4.40 22.02
CA HIS A 438 1.47 -4.24 20.77
C HIS A 438 2.95 -4.60 20.95
N ALA A 439 3.62 -4.10 21.98
CA ALA A 439 5.04 -4.37 22.24
C ALA A 439 5.31 -5.88 22.45
N TYR A 440 4.43 -6.55 23.20
CA TYR A 440 4.51 -8.00 23.40
C TYR A 440 4.44 -8.77 22.07
N TRP A 441 3.43 -8.47 21.24
CA TRP A 441 3.27 -9.16 19.96
C TRP A 441 4.34 -8.77 18.97
N LEU A 442 4.75 -7.50 18.93
CA LEU A 442 5.87 -7.03 18.11
C LEU A 442 7.14 -7.80 18.44
N ALA A 443 7.50 -7.89 19.72
CA ALA A 443 8.67 -8.65 20.16
C ALA A 443 8.62 -10.11 19.70
N ARG A 444 7.45 -10.75 19.67
CA ARG A 444 7.30 -12.14 19.21
C ARG A 444 7.34 -12.28 17.69
N ARG A 445 6.72 -11.35 16.95
CA ARG A 445 6.87 -11.24 15.49
C ARG A 445 8.34 -11.04 15.12
N SER A 446 9.06 -10.26 15.92
CA SER A 446 10.49 -9.98 15.77
C SER A 446 11.41 -11.08 16.31
N ALA A 447 11.01 -11.89 17.31
CA ALA A 447 11.84 -12.94 17.93
C ALA A 447 11.63 -14.33 17.30
N GLN A 448 10.51 -14.56 16.62
CA GLN A 448 10.38 -15.66 15.67
C GLN A 448 11.14 -15.39 14.35
N ALA A 449 11.65 -14.17 14.18
CA ALA A 449 12.80 -13.89 13.33
C ALA A 449 14.10 -13.96 14.18
N PRO A 450 15.15 -14.69 13.78
CA PRO A 450 16.40 -14.65 14.52
C PRO A 450 17.10 -13.29 14.31
N LEU A 451 17.32 -12.52 15.39
CA LEU A 451 18.07 -11.26 15.39
C LEU A 451 19.55 -11.48 15.83
N PRO A 452 20.44 -10.50 15.56
CA PRO A 452 20.57 -9.36 16.48
C PRO A 452 20.40 -8.00 15.79
N ALA A 453 19.92 -7.05 16.59
CA ALA A 453 19.75 -5.63 16.26
C ALA A 453 21.01 -5.02 15.64
N ARG A 454 20.85 -4.32 14.50
CA ARG A 454 21.89 -3.43 13.97
C ARG A 454 21.67 -2.04 14.54
N GLU A 455 22.70 -1.50 15.19
CA GLU A 455 22.83 -0.05 15.40
C GLU A 455 22.72 0.68 14.05
N PRO A 456 22.16 1.90 14.01
CA PRO A 456 22.08 2.69 12.78
C PRO A 456 23.48 2.83 12.19
N ALA A 457 23.66 2.31 10.97
CA ALA A 457 24.93 2.37 10.27
C ALA A 457 25.33 3.83 10.08
N VAL A 458 26.31 4.29 10.86
CA VAL A 458 27.00 5.54 10.60
C VAL A 458 27.60 5.42 9.20
N ALA A 459 27.14 6.29 8.29
CA ALA A 459 27.61 6.29 6.91
C ALA A 459 29.14 6.36 6.90
N ALA A 460 29.78 5.29 6.41
CA ALA A 460 31.22 5.28 6.23
C ALA A 460 31.62 6.49 5.35
N PRO A 461 32.73 7.17 5.68
CA PRO A 461 33.14 8.37 4.96
C PRO A 461 33.28 8.05 3.46
N LYS A 462 32.56 8.81 2.63
CA LYS A 462 32.55 8.64 1.17
C LYS A 462 33.99 8.77 0.66
N VAL A 463 34.55 7.67 0.15
CA VAL A 463 35.86 7.66 -0.51
C VAL A 463 35.86 8.66 -1.65
N GLY A 464 36.73 9.67 -1.56
CA GLY A 464 36.88 10.70 -2.55
C GLY A 464 37.29 10.12 -3.90
N ARG A 465 36.80 10.71 -4.99
CA ARG A 465 37.06 10.26 -6.37
C ARG A 465 38.56 10.08 -6.70
N ASN A 466 39.44 10.79 -6.01
CA ASN A 466 40.89 10.72 -6.20
C ASN A 466 41.65 9.91 -5.12
N ASP A 467 40.97 9.41 -4.09
CA ASP A 467 41.59 8.69 -2.97
C ASP A 467 41.98 7.27 -3.37
N PRO A 468 42.89 6.61 -2.61
CA PRO A 468 43.23 5.22 -2.83
C PRO A 468 41.98 4.33 -2.79
N CYS A 469 41.86 3.45 -3.78
CA CYS A 469 40.68 2.63 -3.93
C CYS A 469 40.63 1.55 -2.83
N PRO A 470 39.53 1.43 -2.08
CA PRO A 470 39.42 0.51 -0.95
C PRO A 470 39.43 -0.98 -1.34
N CYS A 471 39.38 -1.30 -2.65
CA CYS A 471 39.54 -2.67 -3.14
C CYS A 471 40.98 -3.22 -3.05
N GLY A 472 41.91 -2.46 -2.46
CA GLY A 472 43.31 -2.90 -2.26
C GLY A 472 44.20 -2.81 -3.50
N SER A 473 43.72 -2.25 -4.60
CA SER A 473 44.47 -2.19 -5.87
C SER A 473 45.62 -1.16 -5.90
N GLY A 474 45.72 -0.31 -4.89
CA GLY A 474 46.72 0.79 -4.81
C GLY A 474 46.47 1.94 -5.81
N ARG A 475 45.40 1.90 -6.61
CA ARG A 475 45.07 2.93 -7.62
C ARG A 475 44.04 3.91 -7.09
N LYS A 476 43.94 5.11 -7.69
CA LYS A 476 42.88 6.10 -7.37
C LYS A 476 41.49 5.56 -7.69
N HIS A 477 40.50 5.80 -6.82
CA HIS A 477 39.15 5.25 -6.89
C HIS A 477 38.49 5.44 -8.28
N LYS A 478 38.62 6.63 -8.89
CA LYS A 478 38.11 6.92 -10.24
C LYS A 478 38.69 6.11 -11.40
N LYS A 479 39.84 5.47 -11.22
CA LYS A 479 40.48 4.67 -12.28
C LYS A 479 40.28 3.17 -12.07
N CYS A 480 39.75 2.77 -10.92
CA CYS A 480 39.61 1.38 -10.53
C CYS A 480 38.15 0.93 -10.53
N CYS A 481 37.31 1.60 -9.74
CA CYS A 481 35.94 1.14 -9.46
C CYS A 481 34.85 2.12 -9.90
N LEU A 482 35.24 3.31 -10.39
CA LEU A 482 34.35 4.30 -10.99
C LEU A 482 34.55 4.26 -12.51
N HIS A 483 33.83 3.36 -13.20
CA HIS A 483 33.72 3.34 -14.66
C HIS A 483 32.27 3.33 -15.08
#